data_AF-A0A8T5RPM0-F1
#
_entry.id   AF-A0A8T5RPM0-F1
#
_cell.length_a   1.000
_cell.length_b   1.000
_cell.length_c   1.000
_cell.angle_alpha   90.00
_cell.angle_beta   90.00
_cell.angle_gamma   90.00
#
_symmetry.space_group_name_H-M   'P 1'
#
loop_
_entity.id
_entity.type
_entity.pdbx_description
1 polymer ?
#
loop_
_entity_poly.entity_id
_entity_poly.type
_entity_poly.pdbx_seq_one_letter_code
_entity_poly.pdbx_strand_id
1 'polypeptide(L)'
;MLKIPDALFSSDRVRNEVECQFCGYKIIKPFPKDFMCPKCNKFLAILYELMVDKTEKSQPKQFETKTSTLSSKFKGKVKVKQKPLDISLESDRIQLTKGEYVKLLGITSTERTQLFCSNDNLKYLLELTNNLDLIATGVLGGELDKMLLITEEENIEEKCQFYVKDEIIYLVYGYFPDKKGKWLLEQMAYNTIGSENSTIEKIFGEKRDINQLNKIELNEFQYEFKKRAKFILNEYLKLQKIFSDQEIPYVEDTIRIDYLGLSSMSIGVISLLLGSELVTELQMEFETPEEEREMKESMITARIEAIAANTQGNTGAIPRWIAVRLGFQQYRFITFKKYQNDYFLSFLSEGNLDKVEQVEQLLESKISEATKTAFSGNLKPFNKLRLDLESNLKKRRKFPPFNFN
;
A
#
# COMPACT_ATOMS: atom_id res chain seq x y z
N MET A 1 -29.41 34.82 10.50
CA MET A 1 -29.99 33.99 9.43
C MET A 1 -29.47 34.47 8.08
N LEU A 2 -28.43 33.83 7.56
CA LEU A 2 -27.86 34.12 6.24
C LEU A 2 -28.46 33.15 5.23
N LYS A 3 -29.10 33.67 4.18
CA LYS A 3 -29.67 32.88 3.08
C LYS A 3 -28.54 32.22 2.29
N ILE A 4 -28.56 30.90 2.24
CA ILE A 4 -27.71 30.10 1.34
C ILE A 4 -28.28 30.24 -0.08
N PRO A 5 -27.48 30.54 -1.11
CA PRO A 5 -27.97 30.58 -2.48
C PRO A 5 -28.28 29.16 -2.98
N ASP A 6 -29.56 28.86 -3.17
CA ASP A 6 -30.03 27.76 -4.02
C ASP A 6 -29.78 28.13 -5.49
N ALA A 7 -28.63 27.73 -6.03
CA ALA A 7 -28.41 27.36 -7.43
C ALA A 7 -26.90 27.31 -7.79
N LEU A 8 -26.27 26.15 -7.62
CA LEU A 8 -25.03 25.81 -8.35
C LEU A 8 -25.29 24.86 -9.54
N PHE A 9 -26.55 24.47 -9.75
CA PHE A 9 -26.94 23.61 -10.87
C PHE A 9 -28.10 24.23 -11.64
N SER A 10 -27.84 25.35 -12.32
CA SER A 10 -28.64 25.74 -13.47
C SER A 10 -28.19 24.91 -14.66
N SER A 11 -29.12 24.15 -15.22
CA SER A 11 -29.09 23.61 -16.57
C SER A 11 -28.80 24.72 -17.57
N ASP A 12 -27.55 24.82 -17.97
CA ASP A 12 -27.08 25.36 -19.24
C ASP A 12 -25.55 25.33 -19.22
N ARG A 13 -24.95 25.10 -20.39
CA ARG A 13 -23.79 25.84 -20.93
C ARG A 13 -22.88 24.90 -21.69
N VAL A 14 -22.89 25.10 -23.00
CA VAL A 14 -21.67 25.10 -23.81
C VAL A 14 -20.70 26.10 -23.15
N ARG A 15 -19.92 25.66 -22.16
CA ARG A 15 -18.90 26.52 -21.54
C ARG A 15 -17.78 26.69 -22.56
N ASN A 16 -17.55 27.93 -22.99
CA ASN A 16 -16.44 28.29 -23.87
C ASN A 16 -15.16 28.55 -23.10
N GLU A 17 -15.26 28.60 -21.77
CA GLU A 17 -14.19 28.92 -20.84
C GLU A 17 -14.29 28.01 -19.61
N VAL A 18 -13.14 27.47 -19.18
CA VAL A 18 -12.98 26.61 -18.00
C VAL A 18 -11.83 27.15 -17.17
N GLU A 19 -12.09 27.46 -15.92
CA GLU A 19 -11.05 27.91 -14.99
C GLU A 19 -10.34 26.72 -14.35
N CYS A 20 -9.01 26.75 -14.34
CA CYS A 20 -8.19 25.74 -13.71
C CYS A 20 -8.34 25.82 -12.19
N GLN A 21 -8.90 24.78 -11.59
CA GLN A 21 -9.06 24.66 -10.14
C GLN A 21 -7.74 24.67 -9.34
N PHE A 22 -6.59 24.49 -10.00
CA PHE A 22 -5.28 24.43 -9.36
C PHE A 22 -4.46 25.72 -9.43
N CYS A 23 -4.70 26.58 -10.42
CA CYS A 23 -3.90 27.81 -10.61
C CYS A 23 -4.71 29.02 -11.09
N GLY A 24 -6.04 28.92 -11.14
CA GLY A 24 -6.94 29.99 -11.60
C GLY A 24 -6.84 30.33 -13.09
N TYR A 25 -6.01 29.61 -13.85
CA TYR A 25 -5.83 29.89 -15.28
C TYR A 25 -7.09 29.57 -16.07
N LYS A 26 -7.59 30.53 -16.85
CA LYS A 26 -8.78 30.36 -17.68
C LYS A 26 -8.42 29.79 -19.05
N ILE A 27 -9.01 28.64 -19.36
CA ILE A 27 -8.78 27.87 -20.57
C ILE A 27 -9.98 28.08 -21.49
N ILE A 28 -9.73 28.63 -22.67
CA ILE A 28 -10.73 28.94 -23.69
C ILE A 28 -10.61 27.90 -24.83
N LYS A 29 -11.72 27.57 -25.48
CA LYS A 29 -11.70 26.65 -26.64
C LYS A 29 -10.75 27.16 -27.76
N PRO A 30 -10.04 26.28 -28.49
CA PRO A 30 -10.08 24.82 -28.39
C PRO A 30 -9.35 24.30 -27.15
N PHE A 31 -9.98 23.33 -26.46
CA PHE A 31 -9.41 22.76 -25.24
C PHE A 31 -8.21 21.83 -25.55
N PRO A 32 -7.20 21.77 -24.67
CA PRO A 32 -6.06 20.85 -24.80
C PRO A 32 -6.50 19.39 -24.86
N LYS A 33 -6.01 18.62 -25.84
CA LYS A 33 -6.38 17.19 -26.05
C LYS A 33 -5.88 16.25 -24.96
N ASP A 34 -4.83 16.65 -24.27
CA ASP A 34 -4.23 15.96 -23.12
C ASP A 34 -4.96 16.26 -21.81
N PHE A 35 -5.96 17.15 -21.83
CA PHE A 35 -6.78 17.56 -20.68
C PHE A 35 -5.95 18.20 -19.55
N MET A 36 -4.74 18.64 -19.85
CA MET A 36 -3.84 19.29 -18.90
C MET A 36 -4.04 20.79 -18.91
N CYS A 37 -3.85 21.43 -17.75
CA CYS A 37 -3.77 22.88 -17.70
C CYS A 37 -2.46 23.35 -18.36
N PRO A 38 -2.50 24.24 -19.37
CA PRO A 38 -1.29 24.72 -20.06
C PRO A 38 -0.30 25.44 -19.16
N LYS A 39 -0.77 26.00 -18.04
CA LYS A 39 0.06 26.78 -17.11
C LYS A 39 0.73 25.93 -16.04
N CYS A 40 0.07 24.90 -15.53
CA CYS A 40 0.58 24.12 -14.39
C CYS A 40 0.76 22.63 -14.69
N ASN A 41 0.48 22.17 -15.91
CA ASN A 41 0.53 20.75 -16.31
C ASN A 41 -0.21 19.82 -15.34
N LYS A 42 -1.26 20.31 -14.67
CA LYS A 42 -2.14 19.48 -13.84
C LYS A 42 -3.37 19.10 -14.64
N PHE A 43 -3.79 17.85 -14.49
CA PHE A 43 -4.95 17.29 -15.18
C PHE A 43 -6.26 17.93 -14.71
N LEU A 44 -7.11 18.36 -15.63
CA LEU A 44 -8.38 19.02 -15.35
C LEU A 44 -9.57 18.14 -15.74
N ALA A 45 -10.24 17.55 -14.74
CA ALA A 45 -11.41 16.68 -14.92
C ALA A 45 -12.56 17.35 -15.71
N ILE A 46 -12.73 18.67 -15.55
CA ILE A 46 -13.76 19.45 -16.27
C ILE A 46 -13.53 19.43 -17.79
N LEU A 47 -12.27 19.46 -18.25
CA LEU A 47 -11.95 19.42 -19.69
C LEU A 47 -12.26 18.06 -20.29
N TYR A 48 -12.05 16.98 -19.52
CA TYR A 48 -12.36 15.62 -19.93
C TYR A 48 -13.88 15.42 -20.09
N GLU A 49 -14.68 15.84 -19.11
CA GLU A 49 -16.15 15.75 -19.19
C GLU A 49 -16.72 16.48 -20.42
N LEU A 50 -16.20 17.67 -20.73
CA LEU A 50 -16.65 18.47 -21.88
C LEU A 50 -16.30 17.85 -23.25
N MET A 51 -15.33 16.93 -23.32
CA MET A 51 -14.87 16.31 -24.57
C MET A 51 -15.36 14.88 -24.78
N VAL A 52 -15.66 14.12 -23.73
CA VAL A 52 -16.11 12.72 -23.81
C VAL A 52 -17.52 12.57 -24.40
N ASP A 53 -18.40 13.54 -24.20
CA ASP A 53 -19.76 13.53 -24.80
C ASP A 53 -19.77 13.68 -26.32
N LYS A 54 -18.63 13.98 -26.97
CA LYS A 54 -18.53 14.09 -28.43
C LYS A 54 -18.06 12.82 -29.15
N THR A 55 -17.70 11.76 -28.43
CA THR A 55 -17.19 10.52 -29.03
C THR A 55 -18.18 9.35 -28.91
N GLU A 56 -19.46 9.56 -29.21
CA GLU A 56 -20.30 8.44 -29.66
C GLU A 56 -19.98 8.15 -31.13
N LYS A 57 -19.18 7.11 -31.36
CA LYS A 57 -18.89 6.60 -32.71
C LYS A 57 -20.18 6.17 -33.39
N SER A 58 -20.54 6.82 -34.48
CA SER A 58 -21.66 6.42 -35.34
C SER A 58 -21.36 5.09 -36.03
N GLN A 59 -22.02 4.01 -35.65
CA GLN A 59 -22.11 2.80 -36.47
C GLN A 59 -23.22 2.96 -37.53
N PRO A 60 -23.06 2.40 -38.75
CA PRO A 60 -24.06 2.52 -39.80
C PRO A 60 -25.34 1.74 -39.42
N LYS A 61 -26.50 2.39 -39.60
CA LYS A 61 -27.83 1.85 -39.30
C LYS A 61 -28.15 0.67 -40.22
N GLN A 62 -28.33 -0.52 -39.65
CA GLN A 62 -29.15 -1.56 -40.28
C GLN A 62 -30.62 -1.19 -40.11
N PHE A 63 -31.37 -1.22 -41.20
CA PHE A 63 -32.81 -0.97 -41.19
C PHE A 63 -33.53 -2.23 -40.73
N GLU A 64 -34.16 -2.17 -39.56
CA GLU A 64 -35.18 -3.14 -39.14
C GLU A 64 -36.55 -2.48 -39.05
N THR A 65 -37.56 -3.25 -39.46
CA THR A 65 -38.94 -2.87 -39.66
C THR A 65 -39.62 -2.53 -38.33
N LYS A 66 -40.28 -1.36 -38.27
CA LYS A 66 -40.98 -0.87 -37.07
C LYS A 66 -42.14 -1.79 -36.66
N THR A 67 -42.04 -2.39 -35.47
CA THR A 67 -43.17 -2.92 -34.69
C THR A 67 -43.27 -2.20 -33.35
N SER A 68 -43.55 -0.90 -33.38
CA SER A 68 -43.79 -0.13 -32.15
C SER A 68 -45.27 -0.19 -31.75
N THR A 69 -45.60 -0.94 -30.69
CA THR A 69 -46.85 -0.76 -29.93
C THR A 69 -46.69 0.39 -28.93
N LEU A 70 -47.79 1.14 -28.73
CA LEU A 70 -47.87 2.34 -27.87
C LEU A 70 -47.46 2.11 -26.39
N SER A 71 -47.41 0.86 -25.93
CA SER A 71 -46.95 0.47 -24.60
C SER A 71 -45.42 0.55 -24.40
N SER A 72 -44.64 0.64 -25.47
CA SER A 72 -43.17 0.76 -25.40
C SER A 72 -42.66 2.19 -25.15
N LYS A 73 -43.49 3.22 -25.35
CA LYS A 73 -43.11 4.64 -25.17
C LYS A 73 -43.08 5.12 -23.70
N PHE A 74 -43.59 4.32 -22.76
CA PHE A 74 -43.66 4.71 -21.34
C PHE A 74 -42.69 3.97 -20.41
N LYS A 75 -41.75 3.18 -20.92
CA LYS A 75 -40.58 2.75 -20.13
C LYS A 75 -39.50 3.82 -20.20
N GLY A 76 -39.78 4.99 -19.61
CA GLY A 76 -38.73 5.93 -19.27
C GLY A 76 -37.70 5.18 -18.44
N LYS A 77 -36.48 5.02 -18.96
CA LYS A 77 -35.34 4.59 -18.14
C LYS A 77 -35.17 5.63 -17.05
N VAL A 78 -35.76 5.37 -15.88
CA VAL A 78 -35.45 6.13 -14.68
C VAL A 78 -33.96 5.88 -14.43
N LYS A 79 -33.12 6.86 -14.81
CA LYS A 79 -31.78 6.96 -14.24
C LYS A 79 -32.00 7.18 -12.75
N VAL A 80 -32.03 6.09 -11.99
CA VAL A 80 -31.90 6.17 -10.54
C VAL A 80 -30.57 6.87 -10.32
N LYS A 81 -30.60 8.15 -9.92
CA LYS A 81 -29.41 8.81 -9.39
C LYS A 81 -28.99 7.94 -8.21
N GLN A 82 -27.90 7.20 -8.34
CA GLN A 82 -27.28 6.55 -7.19
C GLN A 82 -27.14 7.65 -6.14
N LYS A 83 -27.74 7.45 -4.96
CA LYS A 83 -27.52 8.36 -3.85
C LYS A 83 -26.00 8.48 -3.67
N PRO A 84 -25.45 9.70 -3.54
CA PRO A 84 -24.03 9.83 -3.23
C PRO A 84 -23.75 9.00 -1.98
N LEU A 85 -22.74 8.15 -2.05
CA LEU A 85 -22.31 7.35 -0.92
C LEU A 85 -21.88 8.33 0.17
N ASP A 86 -22.54 8.34 1.31
CA ASP A 86 -22.15 9.21 2.42
C ASP A 86 -20.97 8.59 3.16
N ILE A 87 -19.81 9.23 3.08
CA ILE A 87 -18.57 8.71 3.66
C ILE A 87 -18.50 9.09 5.13
N SER A 88 -18.76 8.10 5.99
CA SER A 88 -18.47 8.19 7.42
C SER A 88 -17.05 7.72 7.70
N LEU A 89 -16.29 8.52 8.44
CA LEU A 89 -14.97 8.13 8.95
C LEU A 89 -15.06 7.42 10.31
N GLU A 90 -16.22 7.44 10.98
CA GLU A 90 -16.40 6.78 12.28
C GLU A 90 -16.62 5.26 12.15
N SER A 91 -16.79 4.76 10.93
CA SER A 91 -17.03 3.35 10.67
C SER A 91 -15.71 2.59 10.69
N ASP A 92 -15.68 1.41 11.34
CA ASP A 92 -14.51 0.51 11.33
C ASP A 92 -14.05 0.13 9.91
N ARG A 93 -15.01 0.13 8.98
CA ARG A 93 -14.81 -0.11 7.56
C ARG A 93 -15.48 1.00 6.76
N ILE A 94 -14.67 1.86 6.15
CA ILE A 94 -15.13 2.89 5.22
C ILE A 94 -15.39 2.20 3.88
N GLN A 95 -16.66 1.87 3.65
CA GLN A 95 -17.05 1.21 2.41
C GLN A 95 -16.88 2.16 1.23
N LEU A 96 -16.22 1.67 0.18
CA LEU A 96 -16.08 2.36 -1.09
C LEU A 96 -16.89 1.60 -2.14
N THR A 97 -16.67 1.87 -3.43
CA THR A 97 -17.38 1.22 -4.53
C THR A 97 -16.75 -0.11 -4.94
N LYS A 98 -17.54 -1.01 -5.54
CA LYS A 98 -17.09 -2.31 -6.09
C LYS A 98 -16.43 -3.24 -5.05
N GLY A 99 -16.88 -3.21 -3.80
CA GLY A 99 -16.33 -4.05 -2.73
C GLY A 99 -15.02 -3.52 -2.12
N GLU A 100 -14.45 -2.45 -2.67
CA GLU A 100 -13.31 -1.73 -2.08
C GLU A 100 -13.68 -1.14 -0.71
N TYR A 101 -12.70 -1.05 0.19
CA TYR A 101 -12.88 -0.39 1.49
C TYR A 101 -11.54 0.04 2.09
N VAL A 102 -11.61 1.02 2.98
CA VAL A 102 -10.49 1.44 3.82
C VAL A 102 -10.86 1.20 5.27
N LYS A 103 -9.99 0.53 6.02
CA LYS A 103 -10.11 0.32 7.48
C LYS A 103 -9.39 1.41 8.28
N LEU A 104 -8.28 1.92 7.75
CA LEU A 104 -7.48 2.94 8.42
C LEU A 104 -6.83 3.90 7.42
N LEU A 105 -6.90 5.20 7.73
CA LEU A 105 -6.01 6.25 7.25
C LEU A 105 -5.20 6.77 8.45
N GLY A 106 -3.88 6.75 8.32
CA GLY A 106 -2.97 7.13 9.40
C GLY A 106 -1.92 8.14 8.96
N ILE A 107 -1.55 9.03 9.88
CA ILE A 107 -0.44 9.98 9.72
C ILE A 107 0.33 10.03 11.03
N THR A 108 1.63 9.74 10.96
CA THR A 108 2.54 9.77 12.11
C THR A 108 3.90 10.31 11.65
N SER A 109 4.65 10.94 12.55
CA SER A 109 6.06 11.24 12.29
C SER A 109 6.94 10.03 12.55
N THR A 110 8.14 10.01 11.97
CA THR A 110 9.20 9.04 12.28
C THR A 110 9.63 9.07 13.75
N GLU A 111 9.45 10.21 14.43
CA GLU A 111 9.63 10.37 15.89
C GLU A 111 8.41 9.90 16.71
N ARG A 112 7.45 9.22 16.08
CA ARG A 112 6.27 8.62 16.71
C ARG A 112 5.22 9.62 17.21
N THR A 113 5.21 10.84 16.66
CA THR A 113 4.14 11.80 16.91
C THR A 113 2.93 11.45 16.03
N GLN A 114 1.88 10.91 16.64
CA GLN A 114 0.62 10.63 15.94
C GLN A 114 -0.11 11.93 15.58
N LEU A 115 -0.24 12.21 14.28
CA LEU A 115 -0.94 13.38 13.77
C LEU A 115 -2.41 13.07 13.47
N PHE A 116 -2.71 11.92 12.86
CA PHE A 116 -4.07 11.56 12.48
C PHE A 116 -4.28 10.04 12.45
N CYS A 117 -5.42 9.58 12.94
CA CYS A 117 -5.87 8.20 12.86
C CYS A 117 -7.37 8.21 12.59
N SER A 118 -7.83 7.59 11.49
CA SER A 118 -9.26 7.53 11.19
C SER A 118 -10.01 6.47 12.00
N ASN A 119 -9.32 5.51 12.59
CA ASN A 119 -9.91 4.40 13.33
C ASN A 119 -9.09 4.09 14.58
N ASP A 120 -9.60 4.48 15.76
CA ASP A 120 -8.92 4.31 17.04
C ASP A 120 -8.69 2.84 17.41
N ASN A 121 -9.53 1.91 16.93
CA ASN A 121 -9.35 0.47 17.15
C ASN A 121 -8.07 -0.05 16.48
N LEU A 122 -7.58 0.64 15.46
CA LEU A 122 -6.37 0.30 14.70
C LEU A 122 -5.20 1.25 14.99
N LYS A 123 -5.28 2.03 16.08
CA LYS A 123 -4.20 2.96 16.48
C LYS A 123 -2.85 2.25 16.62
N TYR A 124 -2.83 1.02 17.13
CA TYR A 124 -1.59 0.25 17.27
C TYR A 124 -0.93 -0.10 15.94
N LEU A 125 -1.69 -0.19 14.83
CA LEU A 125 -1.09 -0.36 13.50
C LEU A 125 -0.29 0.89 13.08
N LEU A 126 -0.75 2.08 13.48
CA LEU A 126 -0.03 3.33 13.25
C LEU A 126 1.25 3.42 14.11
N GLU A 127 1.20 2.96 15.36
CA GLU A 127 2.38 2.86 16.22
C GLU A 127 3.38 1.83 15.67
N LEU A 128 2.88 0.67 15.22
CA LEU A 128 3.66 -0.39 14.60
C LEU A 128 4.35 0.07 13.32
N THR A 129 3.75 0.98 12.57
CA THR A 129 4.33 1.51 11.32
C THR A 129 5.73 2.10 11.54
N ASN A 130 5.97 2.77 12.68
CA ASN A 130 7.30 3.32 12.99
C ASN A 130 8.33 2.21 13.26
N ASN A 131 7.95 1.16 13.99
CA ASN A 131 8.84 0.02 14.23
C ASN A 131 9.08 -0.77 12.93
N LEU A 132 8.04 -0.93 12.12
CA LEU A 132 8.10 -1.61 10.84
C LEU A 132 9.03 -0.87 9.89
N ASP A 133 8.90 0.45 9.78
CA ASP A 133 9.79 1.29 8.96
C ASP A 133 11.23 1.14 9.43
N LEU A 134 11.52 1.33 10.72
CA LEU A 134 12.87 1.19 11.27
C LEU A 134 13.49 -0.20 10.97
N ILE A 135 12.73 -1.27 11.21
CA ILE A 135 13.25 -2.64 11.07
C ILE A 135 13.36 -3.02 9.58
N ALA A 136 12.34 -2.76 8.77
CA ALA A 136 12.33 -3.16 7.37
C ALA A 136 13.37 -2.38 6.56
N THR A 137 13.46 -1.05 6.76
CA THR A 137 14.47 -0.22 6.10
C THR A 137 15.88 -0.55 6.61
N GLY A 138 16.04 -0.81 7.91
CA GLY A 138 17.32 -1.20 8.52
C GLY A 138 17.80 -2.61 8.17
N VAL A 139 16.98 -3.46 7.55
CA VAL A 139 17.37 -4.79 7.04
C VAL A 139 17.49 -4.80 5.51
N LEU A 140 16.58 -4.11 4.81
CA LEU A 140 16.49 -4.14 3.36
C LEU A 140 17.18 -2.95 2.67
N GLY A 141 17.40 -1.82 3.35
CA GLY A 141 18.19 -0.68 2.87
C GLY A 141 17.48 0.28 1.90
N GLY A 142 16.14 0.39 1.94
CA GLY A 142 15.37 1.33 1.11
C GLY A 142 14.21 1.98 1.86
N GLU A 143 13.18 2.44 1.16
CA GLU A 143 11.98 3.07 1.74
C GLU A 143 10.79 2.10 1.86
N LEU A 144 10.11 2.07 3.01
CA LEU A 144 8.89 1.26 3.19
C LEU A 144 7.79 1.70 2.20
N ASP A 145 7.25 0.77 1.39
CA ASP A 145 6.22 1.07 0.36
C ASP A 145 4.89 0.34 0.64
N LYS A 146 4.93 -0.98 0.86
CA LYS A 146 3.70 -1.78 0.99
C LYS A 146 3.89 -3.05 1.80
N MET A 147 2.81 -3.53 2.40
CA MET A 147 2.72 -4.79 3.12
C MET A 147 1.37 -5.45 2.80
N LEU A 148 1.36 -6.77 2.67
CA LEU A 148 0.16 -7.58 2.54
C LEU A 148 -0.09 -8.32 3.85
N LEU A 149 -1.28 -8.15 4.41
CA LEU A 149 -1.73 -8.85 5.61
C LEU A 149 -2.78 -9.89 5.22
N ILE A 150 -2.70 -11.06 5.84
CA ILE A 150 -3.71 -12.12 5.71
C ILE A 150 -4.35 -12.32 7.09
N THR A 151 -5.67 -12.11 7.17
CA THR A 151 -6.42 -12.36 8.42
C THR A 151 -6.50 -13.85 8.71
N GLU A 152 -6.21 -14.27 9.95
CA GLU A 152 -6.20 -15.71 10.28
C GLU A 152 -7.59 -16.36 10.22
N GLU A 153 -8.64 -15.61 10.57
CA GLU A 153 -10.01 -16.15 10.64
C GLU A 153 -10.68 -16.29 9.27
N GLU A 154 -10.54 -15.28 8.41
CA GLU A 154 -11.28 -15.18 7.14
C GLU A 154 -10.39 -15.39 5.91
N ASN A 155 -9.07 -15.51 6.09
CA ASN A 155 -8.07 -15.60 5.02
C ASN A 155 -8.23 -14.48 3.98
N ILE A 156 -8.60 -13.28 4.45
CA ILE A 156 -8.78 -12.10 3.60
C ILE A 156 -7.44 -11.40 3.45
N GLU A 157 -7.07 -11.16 2.20
CA GLU A 157 -5.89 -10.38 1.84
C GLU A 157 -6.20 -8.89 1.87
N GLU A 158 -5.51 -8.17 2.74
CA GLU A 158 -5.63 -6.72 2.89
C GLU A 158 -4.29 -6.05 2.71
N LYS A 159 -4.31 -4.90 2.03
CA LYS A 159 -3.12 -4.14 1.69
C LYS A 159 -2.94 -3.02 2.69
N CYS A 160 -1.70 -2.89 3.12
CA CYS A 160 -1.20 -1.80 3.93
C CYS A 160 -0.16 -1.05 3.08
N GLN A 161 -0.42 0.20 2.70
CA GLN A 161 0.50 0.98 1.89
C GLN A 161 1.02 2.17 2.68
N PHE A 162 2.29 2.48 2.45
CA PHE A 162 3.05 3.49 3.15
C PHE A 162 3.57 4.52 2.17
N TYR A 163 3.68 5.76 2.62
CA TYR A 163 4.40 6.80 1.91
C TYR A 163 5.15 7.64 2.93
N VAL A 164 6.48 7.68 2.81
CA VAL A 164 7.33 8.49 3.68
C VAL A 164 7.69 9.77 2.93
N LYS A 165 7.42 10.92 3.53
CA LYS A 165 7.79 12.22 2.98
C LYS A 165 8.05 13.22 4.09
N ASP A 166 9.20 13.90 4.03
CA ASP A 166 9.61 14.93 4.99
C ASP A 166 9.43 14.45 6.44
N GLU A 167 9.94 13.25 6.74
CA GLU A 167 9.88 12.59 8.07
C GLU A 167 8.45 12.27 8.58
N ILE A 168 7.45 12.36 7.70
CA ILE A 168 6.07 11.94 7.97
C ILE A 168 5.79 10.64 7.23
N ILE A 169 5.22 9.67 7.96
CA ILE A 169 4.74 8.42 7.42
C ILE A 169 3.21 8.51 7.27
N TYR A 170 2.75 8.38 6.03
CA TYR A 170 1.35 8.25 5.66
C TYR A 170 1.01 6.78 5.48
N LEU A 171 -0.15 6.37 5.99
CA LEU A 171 -0.60 4.99 5.98
C LEU A 171 -2.04 4.90 5.44
N VAL A 172 -2.28 3.90 4.58
CA VAL A 172 -3.62 3.44 4.23
C VAL A 172 -3.70 1.93 4.32
N TYR A 173 -4.73 1.42 4.99
CA TYR A 173 -4.94 -0.01 5.19
C TYR A 173 -6.38 -0.43 4.86
N GLY A 174 -6.53 -1.51 4.10
CA GLY A 174 -7.83 -2.05 3.66
C GLY A 174 -7.73 -2.85 2.36
N TYR A 175 -8.80 -2.86 1.57
CA TYR A 175 -8.87 -3.55 0.28
C TYR A 175 -9.17 -2.55 -0.84
N PHE A 176 -8.15 -2.25 -1.65
CA PHE A 176 -8.23 -1.30 -2.75
C PHE A 176 -7.15 -1.57 -3.80
N PRO A 177 -7.32 -1.07 -5.04
CA PRO A 177 -6.30 -1.14 -6.09
C PRO A 177 -5.04 -0.34 -5.74
N ASP A 178 -3.87 -0.86 -6.14
CA ASP A 178 -2.57 -0.28 -5.76
C ASP A 178 -2.43 1.19 -6.15
N LYS A 179 -2.82 1.53 -7.38
CA LYS A 179 -2.74 2.90 -7.90
C LYS A 179 -3.60 3.87 -7.09
N LYS A 180 -4.76 3.41 -6.61
CA LYS A 180 -5.66 4.27 -5.84
C LYS A 180 -5.19 4.45 -4.40
N GLY A 181 -4.60 3.42 -3.79
CA GLY A 181 -3.93 3.54 -2.50
C GLY A 181 -2.78 4.55 -2.54
N LYS A 182 -1.89 4.46 -3.54
CA LYS A 182 -0.82 5.44 -3.75
C LYS A 182 -1.36 6.85 -3.96
N TRP A 183 -2.41 7.00 -4.76
CA TRP A 183 -3.07 8.30 -4.95
C TRP A 183 -3.63 8.86 -3.63
N LEU A 184 -4.26 8.03 -2.78
CA LEU A 184 -4.75 8.47 -1.46
C LEU A 184 -3.59 9.01 -0.61
N LEU A 185 -2.48 8.27 -0.53
CA LEU A 185 -1.29 8.67 0.23
C LEU A 185 -0.68 9.98 -0.30
N GLU A 186 -0.58 10.14 -1.61
CA GLU A 186 -0.11 11.39 -2.24
C GLU A 186 -1.03 12.57 -1.90
N GLN A 187 -2.36 12.36 -1.93
CA GLN A 187 -3.31 13.40 -1.54
C GLN A 187 -3.22 13.72 -0.05
N MET A 188 -3.02 12.73 0.82
CA MET A 188 -2.82 12.95 2.25
C MET A 188 -1.57 13.79 2.49
N ALA A 189 -0.44 13.44 1.87
CA ALA A 189 0.80 14.20 1.98
C ALA A 189 0.66 15.62 1.44
N TYR A 190 0.03 15.79 0.27
CA TYR A 190 -0.20 17.10 -0.32
C TYR A 190 -1.04 18.02 0.59
N ASN A 191 -2.09 17.48 1.21
CA ASN A 191 -2.94 18.24 2.13
C ASN A 191 -2.29 18.44 3.50
N THR A 192 -1.27 17.67 3.88
CA THR A 192 -0.59 17.80 5.17
C THR A 192 0.55 18.83 5.13
N ILE A 193 1.46 18.71 4.15
CA ILE A 193 2.69 19.53 4.03
C ILE A 193 2.93 20.12 2.63
N GLY A 194 2.25 19.61 1.59
CA GLY A 194 2.68 19.80 0.19
C GLY A 194 2.13 21.03 -0.55
N SER A 195 1.45 21.98 0.11
CA SER A 195 0.90 23.17 -0.55
C SER A 195 0.92 24.40 0.35
N GLU A 196 0.92 25.61 -0.24
CA GLU A 196 0.71 26.94 0.39
C GLU A 196 -0.64 27.07 1.15
N ASN A 197 -1.37 25.96 1.26
CA ASN A 197 -2.70 25.82 1.82
C ASN A 197 -2.83 24.48 2.56
N SER A 198 -1.71 23.90 2.97
CA SER A 198 -1.65 22.66 3.75
C SER A 198 -2.31 22.85 5.11
N THR A 199 -2.73 21.75 5.74
CA THR A 199 -3.35 21.80 7.08
C THR A 199 -2.39 22.40 8.11
N ILE A 200 -1.10 22.07 8.04
CA ILE A 200 -0.07 22.63 8.93
C ILE A 200 0.03 24.15 8.74
N GLU A 201 0.16 24.62 7.51
CA GLU A 201 0.29 26.06 7.24
C GLU A 201 -0.99 26.83 7.57
N LYS A 202 -2.17 26.23 7.39
CA LYS A 202 -3.45 26.86 7.75
C LYS A 202 -3.65 27.03 9.25
N ILE A 203 -3.21 26.06 10.03
CA ILE A 203 -3.39 26.09 11.48
C ILE A 203 -2.27 26.91 12.13
N PHE A 204 -1.03 26.77 11.65
CA PHE A 204 0.14 27.30 12.34
C PHE A 204 0.79 28.51 11.65
N GLY A 205 0.39 28.86 10.41
CA GLY A 205 0.88 30.05 9.69
C GLY A 205 2.32 29.96 9.18
N GLU A 206 3.10 28.99 9.64
CA GLU A 206 4.48 28.73 9.23
C GLU A 206 4.81 27.23 9.27
N LYS A 207 5.96 26.84 8.69
CA LYS A 207 6.48 25.48 8.82
C LYS A 207 6.93 25.25 10.26
N ARG A 208 6.05 24.62 11.05
CA ARG A 208 6.32 24.22 12.42
C ARG A 208 6.80 22.78 12.48
N ASP A 209 7.67 22.50 13.44
CA ASP A 209 8.06 21.13 13.77
C ASP A 209 6.84 20.37 14.32
N ILE A 210 6.41 19.35 13.59
CA ILE A 210 5.25 18.51 13.92
C ILE A 210 5.44 17.75 15.24
N ASN A 211 6.70 17.50 15.64
CA ASN A 211 7.03 16.79 16.87
C ASN A 211 6.89 17.66 18.12
N GLN A 212 6.74 18.98 17.94
CA GLN A 212 6.60 19.95 19.03
C GLN A 212 5.16 20.48 19.17
N LEU A 213 4.20 19.88 18.50
CA LEU A 213 2.79 20.26 18.61
C LEU A 213 2.25 19.88 19.99
N ASN A 214 1.59 20.84 20.65
CA ASN A 214 0.90 20.58 21.91
C ASN A 214 -0.44 19.85 21.68
N LYS A 215 -1.07 19.39 22.76
CA LYS A 215 -2.33 18.63 22.70
C LYS A 215 -3.48 19.38 22.01
N ILE A 216 -3.55 20.71 22.17
CA ILE A 216 -4.62 21.52 21.56
C ILE A 216 -4.40 21.57 20.04
N GLU A 217 -3.16 21.84 19.64
CA GLU A 217 -2.73 21.93 18.24
C GLU A 217 -2.91 20.59 17.51
N LEU A 218 -2.60 19.47 18.17
CA LEU A 218 -2.86 18.13 17.64
C LEU A 218 -4.36 17.87 17.42
N ASN A 219 -5.21 18.31 18.35
CA ASN A 219 -6.66 18.17 18.20
C ASN A 219 -7.21 19.03 17.05
N GLU A 220 -6.70 20.25 16.89
CA GLU A 220 -7.05 21.14 15.78
C GLU A 220 -6.63 20.52 14.44
N PHE A 221 -5.41 19.99 14.37
CA PHE A 221 -4.92 19.27 13.20
C PHE A 221 -5.84 18.08 12.86
N GLN A 222 -6.16 17.23 13.84
CA GLN A 222 -7.03 16.07 13.62
C GLN A 222 -8.41 16.49 13.10
N TYR A 223 -9.00 17.54 13.68
CA TYR A 223 -10.31 18.03 13.29
C TYR A 223 -10.33 18.55 11.85
N GLU A 224 -9.35 19.36 11.46
CA GLU A 224 -9.25 19.88 10.09
C GLU A 224 -8.89 18.78 9.10
N PHE A 225 -7.97 17.88 9.47
CA PHE A 225 -7.59 16.76 8.61
C PHE A 225 -8.74 15.79 8.40
N LYS A 226 -9.63 15.59 9.38
CA LYS A 226 -10.85 14.78 9.23
C LYS A 226 -11.74 15.29 8.08
N LYS A 227 -11.89 16.61 7.95
CA LYS A 227 -12.63 17.22 6.83
C LYS A 227 -11.92 16.96 5.49
N ARG A 228 -10.60 17.07 5.48
CA ARG A 228 -9.76 16.81 4.29
C ARG A 228 -9.82 15.34 3.87
N ALA A 229 -9.73 14.40 4.81
CA ALA A 229 -9.86 12.98 4.56
C ALA A 229 -11.22 12.63 3.92
N LYS A 230 -12.33 13.20 4.42
CA LYS A 230 -13.65 13.05 3.78
C LYS A 230 -13.65 13.58 2.35
N PHE A 231 -13.05 14.74 2.12
CA PHE A 231 -12.95 15.30 0.76
C PHE A 231 -12.14 14.38 -0.17
N ILE A 232 -10.96 13.92 0.27
CA ILE A 232 -10.08 13.02 -0.50
C ILE A 232 -10.81 11.71 -0.86
N LEU A 233 -11.51 11.09 0.08
CA LEU A 233 -12.27 9.86 -0.17
C LEU A 233 -13.47 10.10 -1.12
N ASN A 234 -14.11 11.27 -1.06
CA ASN A 234 -15.16 11.61 -2.02
C ASN A 234 -14.61 11.78 -3.45
N GLU A 235 -13.40 12.35 -3.60
CA GLU A 235 -12.71 12.41 -4.89
C GLU A 235 -12.29 11.02 -5.37
N TYR A 236 -11.81 10.14 -4.46
CA TYR A 236 -11.50 8.75 -4.76
C TYR A 236 -12.66 8.03 -5.46
N LEU A 237 -13.90 8.23 -4.99
CA LEU A 237 -15.09 7.61 -5.58
C LEU A 237 -15.34 8.04 -7.03
N LYS A 238 -14.83 9.21 -7.45
CA LYS A 238 -14.95 9.71 -8.83
C LYS A 238 -13.91 9.10 -9.78
N LEU A 239 -12.78 8.62 -9.25
CA LEU A 239 -11.64 8.12 -10.04
C LEU A 239 -11.82 6.69 -10.56
N GLN A 240 -12.99 6.08 -10.32
CA GLN A 240 -13.31 4.68 -10.63
C GLN A 240 -13.22 4.29 -12.11
N LYS A 241 -13.22 5.25 -13.04
CA LYS A 241 -13.10 5.00 -14.49
C LYS A 241 -11.66 5.12 -15.01
N ILE A 242 -10.73 5.64 -14.21
CA ILE A 242 -9.39 6.04 -14.65
C ILE A 242 -8.34 4.98 -14.27
N PHE A 243 -8.52 4.33 -13.12
CA PHE A 243 -7.57 3.32 -12.64
C PHE A 243 -8.01 1.91 -13.05
N SER A 244 -7.15 1.21 -13.77
CA SER A 244 -7.24 -0.24 -13.98
C SER A 244 -6.55 -0.98 -12.84
N ASP A 245 -7.14 -2.11 -12.45
CA ASP A 245 -6.57 -3.08 -11.50
C ASP A 245 -5.46 -3.93 -12.13
N GLN A 246 -5.07 -3.62 -13.37
CA GLN A 246 -3.91 -4.26 -13.99
C GLN A 246 -2.67 -3.91 -13.19
N GLU A 247 -2.11 -4.96 -12.56
CA GLU A 247 -0.79 -4.94 -11.97
C GLU A 247 0.22 -4.53 -13.05
N ILE A 248 1.12 -3.63 -12.67
CA ILE A 248 2.22 -3.24 -13.54
C ILE A 248 3.21 -4.41 -13.46
N PRO A 249 3.52 -5.08 -14.59
CA PRO A 249 4.43 -6.21 -14.57
C PRO A 249 5.80 -5.77 -14.03
N TYR A 250 6.44 -6.64 -13.28
CA TYR A 250 7.83 -6.46 -12.89
C TYR A 250 8.71 -6.39 -14.14
N VAL A 251 9.70 -5.50 -14.11
CA VAL A 251 10.72 -5.42 -15.17
C VAL A 251 11.60 -6.67 -15.15
N GLU A 252 11.87 -7.17 -13.95
CA GLU A 252 12.63 -8.39 -13.73
C GLU A 252 11.70 -9.61 -13.76
N ASP A 253 12.15 -10.70 -14.39
CA ASP A 253 11.46 -12.00 -14.35
C ASP A 253 12.12 -12.94 -13.33
N THR A 254 13.08 -12.43 -12.54
CA THR A 254 13.81 -13.22 -11.56
C THR A 254 13.55 -12.75 -10.13
N ILE A 255 13.64 -13.68 -9.19
CA ILE A 255 13.74 -13.40 -7.76
C ILE A 255 15.10 -13.90 -7.24
N ARG A 256 15.81 -13.05 -6.51
CA ARG A 256 17.03 -13.41 -5.76
C ARG A 256 16.66 -13.62 -4.30
N ILE A 257 17.12 -14.71 -3.70
CA ILE A 257 16.99 -14.96 -2.26
C ILE A 257 18.33 -14.68 -1.58
N ASP A 258 18.32 -13.71 -0.66
CA ASP A 258 19.51 -13.24 0.06
C ASP A 258 19.57 -13.81 1.48
N TYR A 259 18.42 -14.18 2.05
CA TYR A 259 18.31 -14.82 3.36
C TYR A 259 17.15 -15.82 3.39
N LEU A 260 17.34 -16.92 4.12
CA LEU A 260 16.31 -17.91 4.47
C LEU A 260 16.28 -18.10 5.98
N GLY A 261 15.12 -17.89 6.58
CA GLY A 261 14.85 -18.15 7.99
C GLY A 261 13.75 -19.19 8.15
N LEU A 262 13.90 -20.08 9.13
CA LEU A 262 12.82 -20.92 9.63
C LEU A 262 12.73 -20.69 11.13
N SER A 263 11.54 -20.36 11.62
CA SER A 263 11.28 -20.14 13.04
C SER A 263 10.09 -20.97 13.51
N SER A 264 9.99 -21.16 14.82
CA SER A 264 8.82 -21.74 15.49
C SER A 264 8.59 -21.00 16.80
N MET A 265 7.37 -20.53 17.04
CA MET A 265 7.01 -19.78 18.26
C MET A 265 8.00 -18.64 18.60
N SER A 266 8.40 -17.84 17.60
CA SER A 266 9.38 -16.76 17.73
C SER A 266 10.83 -17.19 18.05
N ILE A 267 11.13 -18.49 17.92
CA ILE A 267 12.49 -19.04 18.04
C ILE A 267 13.01 -19.36 16.64
N GLY A 268 14.10 -18.72 16.22
CA GLY A 268 14.81 -19.06 15.00
C GLY A 268 15.46 -20.44 15.10
N VAL A 269 15.05 -21.39 14.25
CA VAL A 269 15.62 -22.74 14.18
C VAL A 269 16.58 -22.91 13.00
N ILE A 270 16.40 -22.13 11.93
CA ILE A 270 17.33 -22.03 10.81
C ILE A 270 17.48 -20.56 10.44
N SER A 271 18.72 -20.14 10.26
CA SER A 271 19.07 -18.83 9.72
C SER A 271 20.19 -19.04 8.72
N LEU A 272 19.96 -18.61 7.48
CA LEU A 272 20.90 -18.79 6.38
C LEU A 272 21.02 -17.48 5.61
N LEU A 273 22.12 -16.77 5.84
CA LEU A 273 22.52 -15.66 5.02
C LEU A 273 23.23 -16.20 3.78
N LEU A 274 22.67 -15.96 2.61
CA LEU A 274 23.14 -16.49 1.34
C LEU A 274 24.03 -15.49 0.58
N GLY A 275 23.97 -14.21 0.96
CA GLY A 275 24.65 -13.12 0.29
C GLY A 275 25.23 -12.07 1.24
N SER A 276 25.88 -11.06 0.65
CA SER A 276 26.43 -9.88 1.35
C SER A 276 25.66 -8.59 1.00
N GLU A 277 24.62 -8.71 0.18
CA GLU A 277 23.86 -7.60 -0.40
C GLU A 277 22.89 -6.92 0.60
N LEU A 278 22.67 -7.54 1.77
CA LEU A 278 21.80 -7.02 2.82
C LEU A 278 22.54 -6.03 3.72
N VAL A 279 21.90 -4.89 3.99
CA VAL A 279 22.45 -3.87 4.87
C VAL A 279 22.23 -4.33 6.30
N THR A 280 23.28 -4.88 6.91
CA THR A 280 23.31 -5.14 8.36
C THR A 280 24.59 -4.55 8.91
N GLU A 281 24.49 -3.30 9.32
CA GLU A 281 25.57 -2.64 10.05
C GLU A 281 25.63 -3.23 11.46
N LEU A 282 26.75 -3.89 11.77
CA LEU A 282 27.07 -4.36 13.11
C LEU A 282 28.15 -3.44 13.66
N GLN A 283 27.84 -2.73 14.75
CA GLN A 283 28.79 -1.86 15.46
C GLN A 283 29.61 -2.67 16.48
N MET A 284 30.18 -3.80 16.04
CA MET A 284 31.02 -4.65 16.90
C MET A 284 32.24 -5.12 16.13
N GLU A 285 33.35 -5.31 16.85
CA GLU A 285 34.52 -6.01 16.34
C GLU A 285 34.31 -7.53 16.51
N PHE A 286 34.60 -8.30 15.47
CA PHE A 286 34.47 -9.77 15.47
C PHE A 286 35.85 -10.41 15.29
N GLU A 287 36.08 -11.55 15.93
CA GLU A 287 37.36 -12.26 15.82
C GLU A 287 37.47 -13.00 14.49
N THR A 288 36.33 -13.49 13.97
CA THR A 288 36.26 -14.21 12.69
C THR A 288 35.10 -13.75 11.78
N PRO A 289 35.24 -13.89 10.44
CA PRO A 289 34.14 -13.64 9.50
C PRO A 289 32.92 -14.56 9.72
N GLU A 290 33.14 -15.78 10.22
CA GLU A 290 32.09 -16.73 10.56
C GLU A 290 31.24 -16.22 11.73
N GLU A 291 31.85 -15.72 12.79
CA GLU A 291 31.14 -15.10 13.92
C GLU A 291 30.33 -13.88 13.48
N GLU A 292 30.91 -13.02 12.65
CA GLU A 292 30.19 -11.86 12.10
C GLU A 292 28.95 -12.33 11.32
N ARG A 293 29.08 -13.38 10.51
CA ARG A 293 27.96 -13.94 9.74
C ARG A 293 26.88 -14.53 10.64
N GLU A 294 27.25 -15.33 11.64
CA GLU A 294 26.30 -15.90 12.59
C GLU A 294 25.55 -14.81 13.38
N MET A 295 26.25 -13.72 13.73
CA MET A 295 25.64 -12.57 14.37
C MET A 295 24.67 -11.84 13.44
N LYS A 296 25.03 -11.64 12.16
CA LYS A 296 24.13 -11.08 11.14
C LYS A 296 22.87 -11.94 10.97
N GLU A 297 23.04 -13.25 10.82
CA GLU A 297 21.95 -14.22 10.70
C GLU A 297 21.01 -14.15 11.92
N SER A 298 21.56 -14.07 13.13
CA SER A 298 20.80 -13.97 14.37
C SER A 298 20.03 -12.65 14.46
N MET A 299 20.68 -11.53 14.14
CA MET A 299 20.05 -10.20 14.17
C MET A 299 18.93 -10.08 13.15
N ILE A 300 19.13 -10.58 11.93
CA ILE A 300 18.10 -10.59 10.88
C ILE A 300 16.89 -11.41 11.34
N THR A 301 17.12 -12.62 11.86
CA THR A 301 16.04 -13.47 12.40
C THR A 301 15.24 -12.74 13.46
N ALA A 302 15.91 -12.19 14.47
CA ALA A 302 15.25 -11.50 15.58
C ALA A 302 14.39 -10.32 15.10
N ARG A 303 14.89 -9.56 14.11
CA ARG A 303 14.17 -8.44 13.50
C ARG A 303 12.93 -8.89 12.73
N ILE A 304 13.04 -9.93 11.91
CA ILE A 304 11.93 -10.51 11.14
C ILE A 304 10.84 -11.05 12.10
N GLU A 305 11.24 -11.78 13.14
CA GLU A 305 10.32 -12.31 14.15
C GLU A 305 9.63 -11.20 14.94
N ALA A 306 10.37 -10.15 15.32
CA ALA A 306 9.79 -8.99 15.98
C ALA A 306 8.73 -8.32 15.10
N ILE A 307 8.93 -8.21 13.79
CA ILE A 307 7.90 -7.69 12.87
C ILE A 307 6.68 -8.60 12.84
N ALA A 308 6.87 -9.91 12.65
CA ALA A 308 5.77 -10.88 12.57
C ALA A 308 4.93 -10.89 13.85
N ALA A 309 5.58 -11.02 15.02
CA ALA A 309 4.91 -11.07 16.31
C ALA A 309 4.15 -9.77 16.62
N ASN A 310 4.78 -8.60 16.36
CA ASN A 310 4.11 -7.32 16.59
C ASN A 310 2.93 -7.13 15.64
N THR A 311 3.03 -7.58 14.38
CA THR A 311 1.95 -7.46 13.41
C THR A 311 0.78 -8.34 13.82
N GLN A 312 1.04 -9.61 14.14
CA GLN A 312 0.01 -10.55 14.61
C GLN A 312 -0.67 -10.06 15.90
N GLY A 313 0.11 -9.63 16.90
CA GLY A 313 -0.42 -9.15 18.17
C GLY A 313 -1.31 -7.91 18.06
N ASN A 314 -1.03 -7.00 17.12
CA ASN A 314 -1.77 -5.74 16.98
C ASN A 314 -2.90 -5.78 15.94
N THR A 315 -2.86 -6.71 14.99
CA THR A 315 -3.83 -6.76 13.88
C THR A 315 -4.66 -8.04 13.82
N GLY A 316 -4.25 -9.10 14.52
CA GLY A 316 -4.83 -10.44 14.33
C GLY A 316 -4.56 -11.04 12.94
N ALA A 317 -3.65 -10.43 12.17
CA ALA A 317 -3.28 -10.85 10.83
C ALA A 317 -1.77 -11.11 10.75
N ILE A 318 -1.37 -12.00 9.85
CA ILE A 318 0.04 -12.32 9.60
C ILE A 318 0.49 -11.59 8.34
N PRO A 319 1.68 -10.95 8.34
CA PRO A 319 2.23 -10.39 7.12
C PRO A 319 2.55 -11.51 6.14
N ARG A 320 2.02 -11.48 4.92
CA ARG A 320 2.44 -12.38 3.83
C ARG A 320 3.74 -11.89 3.21
N TRP A 321 3.82 -10.59 2.97
CA TRP A 321 5.04 -9.94 2.54
C TRP A 321 5.07 -8.46 2.93
N ILE A 322 6.27 -7.92 3.03
CA ILE A 322 6.59 -6.51 3.28
C ILE A 322 7.57 -6.09 2.20
N ALA A 323 7.31 -4.99 1.50
CA ALA A 323 8.13 -4.49 0.41
C ALA A 323 8.75 -3.14 0.76
N VAL A 324 10.05 -3.06 0.47
CA VAL A 324 10.85 -1.86 0.56
C VAL A 324 11.31 -1.50 -0.85
N ARG A 325 11.13 -0.23 -1.22
CA ARG A 325 11.51 0.32 -2.52
C ARG A 325 12.95 0.82 -2.47
N LEU A 326 13.79 0.29 -3.35
CA LEU A 326 15.17 0.76 -3.55
C LEU A 326 15.27 1.86 -4.60
N GLY A 327 14.38 1.81 -5.60
CA GLY A 327 14.41 2.70 -6.75
C GLY A 327 13.19 2.51 -7.66
N PHE A 328 13.25 3.01 -8.88
CA PHE A 328 12.16 2.83 -9.84
C PHE A 328 11.99 1.36 -10.21
N GLN A 329 10.86 0.77 -9.81
CA GLN A 329 10.52 -0.65 -10.01
C GLN A 329 11.52 -1.66 -9.41
N GLN A 330 12.37 -1.22 -8.48
CA GLN A 330 13.32 -2.08 -7.76
C GLN A 330 12.88 -2.24 -6.31
N TYR A 331 12.67 -3.49 -5.91
CA TYR A 331 12.07 -3.84 -4.63
C TYR A 331 12.82 -4.98 -3.96
N ARG A 332 12.89 -4.87 -2.64
CA ARG A 332 13.22 -5.98 -1.74
C ARG A 332 12.02 -6.34 -0.89
N PHE A 333 11.96 -7.60 -0.49
CA PHE A 333 10.83 -8.16 0.23
C PHE A 333 11.28 -8.94 1.44
N ILE A 334 10.51 -8.82 2.53
CA ILE A 334 10.43 -9.83 3.58
C ILE A 334 9.17 -10.63 3.29
N THR A 335 9.27 -11.92 3.07
CA THR A 335 8.09 -12.78 2.84
C THR A 335 7.94 -13.76 3.98
N PHE A 336 6.71 -14.11 4.34
CA PHE A 336 6.41 -15.09 5.38
C PHE A 336 5.46 -16.14 4.83
N LYS A 337 5.69 -17.39 5.22
CA LYS A 337 4.78 -18.50 4.97
C LYS A 337 4.64 -19.32 6.24
N LYS A 338 3.39 -19.43 6.72
CA LYS A 338 3.04 -20.28 7.85
C LYS A 338 2.99 -21.73 7.41
N TYR A 339 3.64 -22.59 8.19
CA TYR A 339 3.60 -24.04 8.08
C TYR A 339 2.80 -24.64 9.25
N GLN A 340 2.54 -25.94 9.20
CA GLN A 340 1.93 -26.66 10.32
C GLN A 340 2.79 -26.55 11.58
N ASN A 341 2.17 -26.73 12.76
CA ASN A 341 2.84 -26.69 14.07
C ASN A 341 3.56 -25.37 14.37
N ASP A 342 2.99 -24.24 13.93
CA ASP A 342 3.46 -22.88 14.20
C ASP A 342 4.90 -22.61 13.75
N TYR A 343 5.31 -23.24 12.64
CA TYR A 343 6.55 -22.88 11.95
C TYR A 343 6.29 -21.76 10.94
N PHE A 344 7.28 -20.87 10.79
CA PHE A 344 7.24 -19.78 9.82
C PHE A 344 8.51 -19.79 8.99
N LEU A 345 8.34 -19.88 7.68
CA LEU A 345 9.42 -19.69 6.71
C LEU A 345 9.46 -18.22 6.35
N SER A 346 10.65 -17.61 6.43
CA SER A 346 10.90 -16.25 6.01
C SER A 346 11.99 -16.16 4.95
N PHE A 347 11.80 -15.27 3.98
CA PHE A 347 12.85 -14.91 3.03
C PHE A 347 13.11 -13.42 3.06
N LEU A 348 14.38 -13.05 2.85
CA LEU A 348 14.72 -11.74 2.29
C LEU A 348 15.06 -11.94 0.83
N SER A 349 14.37 -11.20 -0.03
CA SER A 349 14.49 -11.37 -1.48
C SER A 349 14.47 -10.05 -2.23
N GLU A 350 14.97 -10.06 -3.47
CA GLU A 350 14.99 -8.93 -4.39
C GLU A 350 14.46 -9.37 -5.77
N GLY A 351 13.69 -8.51 -6.44
CA GLY A 351 13.23 -8.73 -7.82
C GLY A 351 11.72 -8.98 -7.94
N ASN A 352 11.32 -10.06 -8.60
CA ASN A 352 9.91 -10.35 -8.89
C ASN A 352 9.26 -11.22 -7.80
N LEU A 353 8.41 -10.59 -6.98
CA LEU A 353 7.70 -11.25 -5.89
C LEU A 353 6.81 -12.41 -6.35
N ASP A 354 6.25 -12.37 -7.56
CA ASP A 354 5.35 -13.40 -8.10
C ASP A 354 6.04 -14.76 -8.25
N LYS A 355 7.37 -14.78 -8.20
CA LYS A 355 8.18 -15.99 -8.26
C LYS A 355 8.44 -16.61 -6.88
N VAL A 356 8.11 -15.93 -5.78
CA VAL A 356 8.43 -16.42 -4.43
C VAL A 356 7.72 -17.74 -4.11
N GLU A 357 6.47 -17.89 -4.53
CA GLU A 357 5.69 -19.12 -4.30
C GLU A 357 6.31 -20.33 -5.00
N GLN A 358 6.95 -20.12 -6.15
CA GLN A 358 7.66 -21.19 -6.86
C GLN A 358 8.92 -21.62 -6.11
N VAL A 359 9.61 -20.67 -5.45
CA VAL A 359 10.74 -20.97 -4.55
C VAL A 359 10.24 -21.71 -3.31
N GLU A 360 9.12 -21.30 -2.72
CA GLU A 360 8.50 -21.97 -1.58
C GLU A 360 8.10 -23.41 -1.94
N GLN A 361 7.51 -23.63 -3.12
CA GLN A 361 7.15 -24.96 -3.63
C GLN A 361 8.36 -25.86 -3.85
N LEU A 362 9.47 -25.30 -4.37
CA LEU A 362 10.72 -26.02 -4.57
C LEU A 362 11.30 -26.55 -3.24
N LEU A 363 11.08 -25.82 -2.15
CA LEU A 363 11.58 -26.13 -0.81
C LEU A 363 10.59 -26.95 0.04
N GLU A 364 9.33 -27.00 -0.37
CA GLU A 364 8.20 -27.56 0.37
C GLU A 364 8.46 -28.97 0.89
N SER A 365 8.95 -29.87 0.04
CA SER A 365 9.18 -31.28 0.41
C SER A 365 10.19 -31.44 1.53
N LYS A 366 11.24 -30.59 1.54
CA LYS A 366 12.32 -30.63 2.54
C LYS A 366 11.89 -29.98 3.86
N ILE A 367 11.23 -28.83 3.78
CA ILE A 367 10.79 -28.08 4.97
C ILE A 367 9.67 -28.86 5.68
N SER A 368 8.66 -29.32 4.94
CA SER A 368 7.51 -30.02 5.50
C SER A 368 7.87 -31.37 6.12
N GLU A 369 9.02 -31.98 5.78
CA GLU A 369 9.54 -33.15 6.50
C GLU A 369 10.06 -32.78 7.91
N ALA A 370 10.77 -31.67 8.04
CA ALA A 370 11.33 -31.20 9.31
C ALA A 370 10.28 -30.58 10.25
N THR A 371 9.17 -30.05 9.70
CA THR A 371 8.13 -29.34 10.46
C THR A 371 6.88 -30.19 10.77
N LYS A 372 6.92 -31.51 10.56
CA LYS A 372 5.77 -32.43 10.84
C LYS A 372 5.33 -32.45 12.28
N THR A 373 6.24 -32.17 13.21
CA THR A 373 5.99 -32.17 14.65
C THR A 373 6.33 -30.82 15.24
N ALA A 374 5.60 -30.42 16.29
CA ALA A 374 5.91 -29.23 17.07
C ALA A 374 7.36 -29.20 17.55
N PHE A 375 7.94 -28.01 17.61
CA PHE A 375 9.32 -27.82 18.04
C PHE A 375 9.48 -28.21 19.51
N SER A 376 10.40 -29.13 19.79
CA SER A 376 10.66 -29.65 21.13
C SER A 376 12.03 -29.25 21.69
N GLY A 377 12.72 -28.30 21.04
CA GLY A 377 14.09 -27.90 21.39
C GLY A 377 15.19 -28.74 20.73
N ASN A 378 14.85 -29.81 20.00
CA ASN A 378 15.84 -30.62 19.28
C ASN A 378 16.25 -29.97 17.94
N LEU A 379 17.45 -29.40 17.89
CA LEU A 379 18.00 -28.74 16.70
C LEU A 379 18.61 -29.70 15.65
N LYS A 380 18.84 -30.98 15.98
CA LYS A 380 19.48 -31.95 15.06
C LYS A 380 18.81 -32.04 13.67
N PRO A 381 17.47 -32.22 13.55
CA PRO A 381 16.82 -32.28 12.24
C PRO A 381 16.99 -30.97 11.45
N PHE A 382 16.95 -29.82 12.12
CA PHE A 382 17.10 -28.50 11.52
C PHE A 382 18.53 -28.23 11.06
N ASN A 383 19.54 -28.68 11.80
CA ASN A 383 20.94 -28.58 11.38
C ASN A 383 21.22 -29.39 10.11
N LYS A 384 20.64 -30.60 9.99
CA LYS A 384 20.74 -31.41 8.78
C LYS A 384 20.08 -30.71 7.58
N LEU A 385 18.87 -30.17 7.79
CA LEU A 385 18.15 -29.42 6.76
C LEU A 385 18.92 -28.16 6.35
N ARG A 386 19.46 -27.40 7.32
CA ARG A 386 20.27 -26.20 7.10
C ARG A 386 21.44 -26.47 6.16
N LEU A 387 22.23 -27.52 6.42
CA LEU A 387 23.39 -27.87 5.59
C LEU A 387 22.99 -28.23 4.15
N ASP A 388 21.91 -28.98 3.98
CA ASP A 388 21.38 -29.32 2.66
C ASP A 388 20.88 -28.07 1.91
N LEU A 389 20.10 -27.22 2.56
CA LEU A 389 19.62 -25.95 1.99
C LEU A 389 20.77 -25.03 1.60
N GLU A 390 21.76 -24.86 2.48
CA GLU A 390 22.92 -24.02 2.24
C GLU A 390 23.72 -24.50 1.02
N SER A 391 23.93 -25.81 0.87
CA SER A 391 24.68 -26.39 -0.25
C SER A 391 24.02 -26.12 -1.61
N ASN A 392 22.69 -26.08 -1.64
CA ASN A 392 21.90 -25.84 -2.84
C ASN A 392 21.76 -24.34 -3.15
N LEU A 393 21.42 -23.53 -2.14
CA LEU A 393 21.11 -22.12 -2.31
C LEU A 393 22.35 -21.24 -2.44
N LYS A 394 23.51 -21.59 -1.86
CA LYS A 394 24.76 -20.85 -2.11
C LYS A 394 25.18 -20.89 -3.58
N LYS A 395 24.98 -22.04 -4.24
CA LYS A 395 25.27 -22.19 -5.67
C LYS A 395 24.26 -21.42 -6.54
N ARG A 396 23.06 -21.20 -6.02
CA ARG A 396 21.92 -20.71 -6.79
C ARG A 396 20.99 -19.86 -5.94
N ARG A 397 21.18 -18.55 -6.06
CA ARG A 397 20.38 -17.54 -5.33
C ARG A 397 19.32 -16.88 -6.20
N LYS A 398 19.45 -16.93 -7.54
CA LYS A 398 18.53 -16.31 -8.51
C LYS A 398 17.67 -17.37 -9.22
N PHE A 399 16.38 -17.09 -9.34
CA PHE A 399 15.38 -17.97 -9.93
C PHE A 399 14.51 -17.17 -10.91
N PRO A 400 14.05 -17.72 -12.06
CA PRO A 400 14.28 -19.06 -12.61
C PRO A 400 15.74 -19.37 -13.01
N PRO A 401 16.08 -20.65 -13.38
CA PRO A 401 15.21 -21.84 -13.39
C PRO A 401 14.63 -22.38 -12.05
N PHE A 402 13.45 -23.00 -12.14
CA PHE A 402 12.63 -23.75 -11.15
C PHE A 402 13.18 -25.06 -10.58
N ASN A 403 14.50 -25.31 -10.51
CA ASN A 403 15.01 -26.65 -10.19
C ASN A 403 16.36 -26.65 -9.47
N PHE A 404 16.67 -27.74 -8.76
CA PHE A 404 17.99 -27.97 -8.16
C PHE A 404 18.93 -28.81 -9.04
N ASN A 405 18.50 -29.20 -10.25
CA ASN A 405 19.27 -30.04 -11.18
C ASN A 405 20.44 -29.30 -11.84
#